data_AF-A0A251RQ08-F1
#
_entry.id   AF-A0A251RQ08-F1
#
_cell.length_a   1.000
_cell.length_b   1.000
_cell.length_c   1.000
_cell.angle_alpha   90.00
_cell.angle_beta   90.00
_cell.angle_gamma   90.00
#
_symmetry.space_group_name_H-M   'P 1'
#
loop_
_entity.id
_entity.type
_entity.pdbx_description
1 polymer ?
#
loop_
_entity_poly.entity_id
_entity_poly.type
_entity_poly.pdbx_seq_one_letter_code
_entity_poly.pdbx_strand_id
1 'polypeptide(L)'
;MRGRGVCLIGNSILNAGELDGAVATLIDASRAVGHRGGYLECAQHVEEVFGPGFDTSHCLVTDQADAELARAEKAYDHLSLTVMDLVADALKHDDWCQRLKSLLDPPETVELSDEEEPAGDDEGGNDGGDDKHDDDDDDGGDGYE
;
A
#
# COMPACT_ATOMS: atom_id res chain seq x y z
N MET A 1 17.75 -12.92 25.55
CA MET A 1 17.78 -11.61 24.86
C MET A 1 18.23 -11.67 23.40
N ARG A 2 19.13 -12.58 22.97
CA ARG A 2 19.67 -12.58 21.59
C ARG A 2 18.66 -12.72 20.45
N GLY A 3 17.53 -13.43 20.64
CA GLY A 3 16.49 -13.57 19.60
C GLY A 3 15.51 -12.39 19.56
N ARG A 4 14.93 -11.99 20.71
CA ARG A 4 13.91 -10.94 20.78
C ARG A 4 14.45 -9.54 20.42
N GLY A 5 15.70 -9.22 20.78
CA GLY A 5 16.26 -7.89 20.52
C GLY A 5 16.39 -7.57 19.02
N VAL A 6 16.79 -8.55 18.20
CA VAL A 6 16.90 -8.38 16.74
C VAL A 6 15.52 -8.16 16.12
N CYS A 7 14.51 -8.91 16.56
CA CYS A 7 13.15 -8.72 16.09
C CYS A 7 12.60 -7.33 16.43
N LEU A 8 12.88 -6.81 17.64
CA LEU A 8 12.44 -5.47 18.03
C LEU A 8 13.10 -4.38 17.15
N ILE A 9 14.42 -4.46 16.93
CA ILE A 9 15.11 -3.53 16.03
C ILE A 9 14.53 -3.60 14.62
N GLY A 10 14.34 -4.81 14.09
CA GLY A 10 13.73 -5.01 12.77
C GLY A 10 12.34 -4.41 12.68
N ASN A 11 11.49 -4.64 13.67
CA ASN A 11 10.16 -4.06 13.72
C ASN A 11 10.20 -2.53 13.80
N SER A 12 11.09 -1.94 14.59
CA SER A 12 11.21 -0.47 14.67
C SER A 12 11.68 0.13 13.34
N ILE A 13 12.54 -0.56 12.58
CA ILE A 13 12.94 -0.16 11.21
C ILE A 13 11.75 -0.24 10.25
N LEU A 14 11.03 -1.37 10.26
CA LEU A 14 9.91 -1.60 9.35
C LEU A 14 8.71 -0.69 9.62
N ASN A 15 8.58 -0.17 10.85
CA ASN A 15 7.54 0.78 11.24
C ASN A 15 8.04 2.23 11.29
N ALA A 16 9.25 2.52 10.79
CA ALA A 16 9.76 3.88 10.73
C ALA A 16 8.95 4.70 9.72
N GLY A 17 8.41 5.85 10.15
CA GLY A 17 7.61 6.72 9.28
C GLY A 17 8.41 7.27 8.09
N GLU A 18 9.73 7.40 8.25
CA GLU A 18 10.63 7.78 7.16
C GLU A 18 10.66 6.71 6.05
N LEU A 19 10.63 5.43 6.42
CA LEU A 19 10.57 4.32 5.48
C LEU A 19 9.21 4.25 4.79
N ASP A 20 8.13 4.36 5.56
CA ASP A 20 6.76 4.36 5.04
C ASP A 20 6.56 5.49 4.00
N GLY A 21 6.97 6.72 4.34
CA GLY A 21 6.87 7.87 3.44
C GLY A 21 7.72 7.72 2.17
N ALA A 22 8.93 7.17 2.27
CA ALA A 22 9.79 6.93 1.12
C ALA A 22 9.20 5.86 0.19
N VAL A 23 8.66 4.76 0.74
CA VAL A 23 7.99 3.70 -0.02
C VAL A 23 6.72 4.23 -0.68
N ALA A 24 5.89 5.00 0.04
CA ALA A 24 4.70 5.62 -0.53
C ALA A 24 5.05 6.53 -1.73
N THR A 25 6.08 7.36 -1.59
CA THR A 25 6.58 8.21 -2.69
C THR A 25 7.04 7.38 -3.89
N LEU A 26 7.74 6.27 -3.65
CA LEU A 26 8.20 5.37 -4.71
C LEU A 26 7.02 4.70 -5.45
N ILE A 27 5.99 4.26 -4.71
CA ILE A 27 4.77 3.68 -5.27
C ILE A 27 4.06 4.70 -6.16
N ASP A 28 3.88 5.92 -5.68
CA ASP A 28 3.19 6.98 -6.43
C ASP A 28 3.96 7.36 -7.70
N ALA A 29 5.28 7.52 -7.61
CA ALA A 29 6.11 7.82 -8.77
C ALA A 29 6.12 6.67 -9.80
N SER A 30 6.19 5.42 -9.32
CA SER A 30 6.12 4.23 -10.18
C SER A 30 4.77 4.13 -10.90
N ARG A 31 3.68 4.42 -10.20
CA ARG A 31 2.34 4.47 -10.78
C ARG A 31 2.24 5.56 -11.85
N ALA A 32 2.82 6.74 -11.62
CA ALA A 32 2.83 7.82 -12.61
C ALA A 32 3.57 7.42 -13.90
N VAL A 33 4.73 6.76 -13.78
CA VAL A 33 5.47 6.22 -14.94
C VAL A 33 4.65 5.16 -15.67
N GLY A 34 4.03 4.22 -14.94
CA GLY A 34 3.18 3.19 -15.54
C GLY A 34 1.97 3.77 -16.28
N HIS A 35 1.30 4.75 -15.67
CA HIS A 35 0.18 5.46 -16.29
C HIS A 35 0.61 6.19 -17.57
N ARG A 36 1.79 6.81 -17.56
CA ARG A 36 2.37 7.45 -18.74
C ARG A 36 2.67 6.45 -19.85
N GLY A 37 3.37 5.37 -19.52
CA GLY A 37 3.72 4.33 -20.49
C GLY A 37 2.49 3.74 -21.16
N GLY A 38 1.49 3.35 -20.36
CA GLY A 38 0.24 2.79 -20.89
C GLY A 38 -0.54 3.79 -21.76
N TYR A 39 -0.59 5.07 -21.38
CA TYR A 39 -1.25 6.07 -22.22
C TYR A 39 -0.54 6.25 -23.57
N LEU A 40 0.79 6.35 -23.57
CA LEU A 40 1.57 6.50 -24.80
C LEU A 40 1.42 5.29 -25.73
N GLU A 41 1.37 4.08 -25.17
CA GLU A 41 1.09 2.85 -25.92
C GLU A 41 -0.31 2.89 -26.56
N CYS A 42 -1.34 3.31 -25.81
CA CYS A 42 -2.68 3.48 -26.36
C CYS A 42 -2.72 4.54 -27.47
N ALA A 43 -2.06 5.69 -27.27
CA ALA A 43 -1.98 6.75 -28.27
C ALA A 43 -1.33 6.23 -29.56
N GLN A 44 -0.23 5.49 -29.44
CA GLN A 44 0.44 4.87 -30.57
C GLN A 44 -0.49 3.91 -31.34
N HIS A 45 -1.20 3.01 -30.66
CA HIS A 45 -2.13 2.10 -31.33
C HIS A 45 -3.25 2.85 -32.08
N VAL A 46 -3.76 3.94 -31.53
CA VAL A 46 -4.77 4.77 -32.19
C VAL A 46 -4.20 5.45 -33.44
N GLU A 47 -2.98 5.99 -33.36
CA GLU A 47 -2.30 6.57 -34.53
C GLU A 47 -2.04 5.55 -35.63
N GLU A 48 -1.68 4.31 -35.28
CA GLU A 48 -1.46 3.23 -36.25
C GLU A 48 -2.74 2.83 -37.00
N VAL A 49 -3.90 2.90 -36.34
CA VAL A 49 -5.20 2.52 -36.93
C VAL A 49 -5.84 3.68 -37.71
N PHE A 50 -5.82 4.89 -37.16
CA PHE A 50 -6.58 6.04 -37.67
C PHE A 50 -5.71 7.07 -38.40
N GLY A 51 -4.39 6.89 -38.39
CA GLY A 51 -3.42 7.76 -39.03
C GLY A 51 -2.85 8.85 -38.11
N PRO A 52 -1.86 9.63 -38.59
CA PRO A 52 -1.16 10.62 -37.79
C PRO A 52 -2.09 11.73 -37.28
N GLY A 53 -1.92 12.15 -36.02
CA GLY A 53 -2.63 13.30 -35.45
C GLY A 53 -3.56 12.97 -34.28
N PHE A 54 -3.34 11.85 -33.58
CA PHE A 54 -4.01 11.64 -32.31
C PHE A 54 -3.45 12.64 -31.28
N ASP A 55 -4.29 13.57 -30.86
CA ASP A 55 -3.88 14.67 -29.99
C ASP A 55 -3.68 14.19 -28.55
N THR A 56 -2.42 14.06 -28.13
CA THR A 56 -2.04 13.75 -26.75
C THR A 56 -1.91 15.01 -25.89
N SER A 57 -2.12 16.21 -26.43
CA SER A 57 -1.98 17.47 -25.67
C SER A 57 -2.99 17.61 -24.52
N HIS A 58 -4.10 16.88 -24.60
CA HIS A 58 -5.11 16.83 -23.55
C HIS A 58 -4.90 15.73 -22.51
N CYS A 59 -3.85 14.91 -22.64
CA CYS A 59 -3.63 13.87 -21.65
C CYS A 59 -2.94 14.42 -20.41
N LEU A 60 -3.53 14.11 -19.25
CA LEU A 60 -3.11 14.58 -17.93
C LEU A 60 -1.91 13.76 -17.44
N VAL A 61 -0.94 13.56 -18.31
CA VAL A 61 0.24 12.74 -18.06
C VAL A 61 1.45 13.65 -18.08
N THR A 62 2.22 13.66 -17.00
CA THR A 62 3.41 14.50 -16.89
C THR A 62 4.61 13.86 -17.61
N ASP A 63 5.35 14.64 -18.40
CA ASP A 63 6.62 14.20 -18.99
C ASP A 63 7.76 14.09 -17.95
N GLN A 64 7.51 14.49 -16.71
CA GLN A 64 8.49 14.41 -15.63
C GLN A 64 8.43 13.10 -14.85
N ALA A 65 7.50 12.19 -15.16
CA ALA A 65 7.27 10.96 -14.38
C ALA A 65 8.57 10.14 -14.19
N ASP A 66 9.36 9.94 -15.25
CA ASP A 66 10.62 9.20 -15.18
C ASP A 66 11.66 9.91 -14.30
N ALA A 67 11.73 11.25 -14.37
CA ALA A 67 12.64 12.05 -13.54
C ALA A 67 12.18 12.11 -12.07
N GLU A 68 10.88 12.00 -11.81
CA GLU A 68 10.30 11.89 -10.48
C GLU A 68 10.59 10.53 -9.86
N LEU A 69 10.42 9.45 -10.62
CA LEU A 69 10.78 8.10 -10.20
C LEU A 69 12.27 8.01 -9.85
N ALA A 70 13.16 8.50 -10.72
CA ALA A 70 14.60 8.49 -10.45
C ALA A 70 14.97 9.31 -9.19
N ARG A 71 14.23 10.39 -8.89
CA ARG A 71 14.42 11.15 -7.64
C ARG A 71 13.93 10.36 -6.43
N ALA A 72 12.79 9.68 -6.54
CA ALA A 72 12.23 8.85 -5.47
C ALA A 72 13.13 7.66 -5.15
N GLU A 73 13.61 6.95 -6.18
CA GLU A 73 14.59 5.86 -6.05
C GLU A 73 15.86 6.34 -5.34
N LYS A 74 16.43 7.46 -5.80
CA LYS A 74 17.60 8.04 -5.15
C LYS A 74 17.35 8.40 -3.69
N ALA A 75 16.18 8.96 -3.37
CA ALA A 75 15.81 9.29 -2.00
C ALA A 75 15.69 8.04 -1.13
N TYR A 76 15.09 6.96 -1.65
CA TYR A 76 14.96 5.67 -0.97
C TYR A 76 16.32 5.01 -0.74
N ASP A 77 17.19 4.96 -1.75
CA ASP A 77 18.52 4.35 -1.66
C ASP A 77 19.45 5.04 -0.65
N HIS A 78 19.22 6.33 -0.40
CA HIS A 78 19.99 7.14 0.54
C HIS A 78 19.20 7.46 1.82
N LEU A 79 18.13 6.70 2.08
CA LEU A 79 17.28 6.94 3.23
C LEU A 79 18.05 6.69 4.53
N SER A 80 18.06 7.70 5.39
CA SER A 80 18.56 7.60 6.76
C SER A 80 17.36 7.41 7.68
N LEU A 81 17.42 6.37 8.50
CA LEU A 81 16.38 6.05 9.47
C LEU A 81 16.85 6.46 10.87
N THR A 82 16.08 7.31 11.54
CA THR A 82 16.43 7.82 12.88
C THR A 82 16.69 6.68 13.87
N VAL A 83 15.92 5.58 13.77
CA VAL A 83 16.09 4.40 14.62
C VAL A 83 17.47 3.75 14.46
N MET A 84 18.06 3.75 13.26
CA MET A 84 19.39 3.18 13.04
C MET A 84 20.47 4.01 13.73
N ASP A 85 20.35 5.34 13.67
CA ASP A 85 21.28 6.25 14.34
C ASP A 85 21.18 6.12 15.86
N LEU A 86 19.95 6.01 16.41
CA LEU A 86 19.72 5.83 17.84
C LEU A 86 20.26 4.49 18.35
N VAL A 87 20.10 3.41 17.58
CA VAL A 87 20.68 2.10 17.91
C VAL A 87 22.20 2.16 17.85
N ALA A 88 22.78 2.75 16.80
CA ALA A 88 24.22 2.89 16.65
C ALA A 88 24.84 3.73 17.78
N ASP A 89 24.15 4.77 18.23
CA ASP A 89 24.60 5.59 19.35
C ASP A 89 24.51 4.85 20.69
N ALA A 90 23.40 4.16 20.96
CA ALA A 90 23.21 3.35 22.16
C ALA A 90 24.31 2.29 22.34
N LEU A 91 24.79 1.70 21.24
CA LEU A 91 25.84 0.68 21.24
C LEU A 91 27.24 1.21 21.62
N LYS A 92 27.46 2.53 21.64
CA LYS A 92 28.73 3.14 22.05
C LYS A 92 28.91 3.22 23.57
N HIS A 93 27.86 2.95 24.34
CA HIS A 93 27.86 3.09 25.79
C HIS A 93 27.96 1.75 26.52
N ASP A 94 28.54 1.75 27.72
CA ASP A 94 28.68 0.55 28.55
C ASP A 94 27.33 -0.04 28.99
N ASP A 95 26.29 0.81 29.11
CA ASP A 95 24.92 0.47 29.48
C ASP A 95 24.01 0.21 28.26
N TRP A 96 24.58 -0.13 27.10
CA TRP A 96 23.86 -0.34 25.83
C TRP A 96 22.62 -1.24 25.94
N CYS A 97 22.68 -2.30 26.76
CA CYS A 97 21.54 -3.21 26.98
C CYS A 97 20.30 -2.48 27.53
N GLN A 98 20.49 -1.53 28.45
CA GLN A 98 19.40 -0.80 29.08
C GLN A 98 18.87 0.29 28.16
N ARG A 99 19.77 0.96 27.43
CA ARG A 99 19.41 1.96 26.40
C ARG A 99 18.59 1.37 25.27
N LEU A 100 19.03 0.23 24.70
CA LEU A 100 18.28 -0.44 23.63
C LEU A 100 16.90 -0.91 24.09
N LYS A 101 16.78 -1.41 25.33
CA LYS A 101 15.45 -1.74 25.89
C LYS A 101 14.56 -0.51 25.97
N SER A 102 15.06 0.59 26.55
CA SER A 102 14.29 1.83 26.65
C SER A 102 13.90 2.42 25.29
N LEU A 103 14.71 2.21 24.26
CA LEU A 103 14.47 2.71 22.91
C LEU A 103 13.45 1.85 22.13
N LEU A 104 13.51 0.53 22.32
CA LEU A 104 12.81 -0.45 21.49
C LEU A 104 11.63 -1.12 22.19
N ASP A 105 11.52 -1.02 23.51
CA ASP A 105 10.35 -1.50 24.22
C ASP A 105 9.15 -0.66 23.75
N PRO A 106 8.11 -1.30 23.20
CA PRO A 106 6.91 -0.59 22.81
C PRO A 106 6.31 0.09 24.04
N PRO A 107 5.66 1.26 23.88
CA PRO A 107 4.87 1.82 24.98
C PRO A 107 3.87 0.76 25.45
N GLU A 108 3.65 0.64 26.78
CA GLU A 108 2.61 -0.22 27.32
C GLU A 108 1.30 0.13 26.61
N THR A 109 0.84 -0.77 25.74
CA THR A 109 -0.52 -0.72 25.24
C THR A 109 -1.39 -0.97 26.44
N VAL A 110 -2.11 0.05 26.89
CA VAL A 110 -3.21 -0.13 27.81
C VAL A 110 -4.13 -1.14 27.14
N GLU A 111 -4.17 -2.37 27.67
CA GLU A 111 -5.19 -3.35 27.33
C GLU A 111 -6.52 -2.68 27.65
N LEU A 112 -7.16 -2.10 26.63
CA LEU A 112 -8.56 -1.73 26.73
C LEU A 112 -9.26 -3.07 26.97
N SER A 113 -9.65 -3.32 28.23
CA SER A 113 -10.53 -4.42 28.56
C SER A 113 -11.70 -4.32 27.59
N ASP A 114 -11.74 -5.24 26.65
CA ASP A 114 -12.92 -5.52 25.85
C ASP A 114 -13.92 -6.09 26.86
N GLU A 115 -14.67 -5.20 27.51
CA GLU A 115 -15.86 -5.59 28.27
C GLU A 115 -16.83 -6.14 27.22
N GLU A 116 -16.74 -7.46 27.03
CA GLU A 116 -17.67 -8.31 26.31
C GLU A 116 -19.11 -7.87 26.66
N GLU A 117 -19.79 -7.19 25.73
CA GLU A 117 -21.23 -7.00 25.86
C GLU A 117 -21.88 -8.39 25.84
N PRO A 118 -22.72 -8.73 26.83
CA PRO A 118 -23.28 -10.07 26.92
C PRO A 118 -24.15 -10.32 25.69
N ALA A 119 -23.88 -11.44 25.02
CA ALA A 119 -24.73 -11.97 23.96
C ALA A 119 -26.16 -12.12 24.52
N GLY A 120 -27.07 -11.27 24.03
CA GLY A 120 -28.49 -11.40 24.32
C GLY A 120 -28.99 -12.70 23.70
N ASP A 121 -29.53 -13.56 24.56
CA ASP A 121 -30.08 -14.86 24.21
C ASP A 121 -31.15 -14.79 23.11
N ASP A 122 -31.08 -15.83 22.29
CA ASP A 122 -31.89 -16.17 21.14
C ASP A 122 -33.33 -16.55 21.56
N GLU A 123 -34.35 -15.80 21.11
CA GLU A 123 -35.74 -16.27 21.09
C GLU A 123 -36.38 -16.05 19.70
N GLY A 124 -36.22 -17.07 18.84
CA GLY A 124 -37.32 -17.81 18.22
C GLY A 124 -38.39 -17.07 17.41
N GLY A 125 -38.43 -17.35 16.10
CA GLY A 125 -39.60 -17.05 15.26
C GLY A 125 -39.47 -17.48 13.80
N ASN A 126 -39.57 -18.78 13.54
CA ASN A 126 -39.85 -19.35 12.22
C ASN A 126 -41.26 -18.94 11.76
N ASP A 127 -41.43 -18.46 10.52
CA ASP A 127 -42.50 -18.92 9.62
C ASP A 127 -42.37 -18.31 8.21
N GLY A 128 -41.96 -19.16 7.26
CA GLY A 128 -42.76 -19.50 6.07
C GLY A 128 -42.90 -18.48 4.93
N GLY A 129 -42.37 -18.84 3.75
CA GLY A 129 -42.80 -18.25 2.49
C GLY A 129 -41.90 -18.54 1.30
N ASP A 130 -41.87 -19.80 0.85
CA ASP A 130 -41.55 -20.13 -0.54
C ASP A 130 -42.48 -19.33 -1.48
N ASP A 131 -41.94 -18.76 -2.57
CA ASP A 131 -42.58 -18.87 -3.89
C ASP A 131 -41.69 -18.27 -5.02
N LYS A 132 -41.08 -19.21 -5.76
CA LYS A 132 -41.06 -19.35 -7.23
C LYS A 132 -40.34 -18.33 -8.15
N HIS A 133 -39.51 -18.94 -9.02
CA HIS A 133 -39.14 -18.57 -10.39
C HIS A 133 -40.18 -17.71 -11.12
N ASP A 134 -39.66 -16.77 -11.94
CA ASP A 134 -40.01 -16.73 -13.35
C ASP A 134 -38.71 -16.70 -14.17
N ASP A 135 -38.56 -17.72 -15.01
CA ASP A 135 -37.67 -17.77 -16.16
C ASP A 135 -38.20 -16.81 -17.23
N ASP A 136 -37.31 -16.05 -17.88
CA ASP A 136 -37.54 -15.52 -19.22
C ASP A 136 -36.24 -15.71 -20.02
N ASP A 137 -36.13 -16.89 -20.64
CA ASP A 137 -35.41 -17.12 -21.87
C ASP A 137 -36.17 -16.45 -23.04
N ASP A 138 -35.51 -15.55 -23.79
CA ASP A 138 -35.67 -15.39 -25.26
C ASP A 138 -34.54 -14.47 -25.76
N ASP A 139 -33.46 -14.99 -26.36
CA ASP A 139 -33.29 -15.38 -27.77
C ASP A 139 -33.00 -14.18 -28.72
N GLY A 140 -32.07 -14.38 -29.65
CA GLY A 140 -31.83 -13.46 -30.77
C GLY A 140 -30.39 -12.96 -30.91
N GLY A 141 -29.52 -13.80 -31.48
CA GLY A 141 -28.29 -13.31 -32.10
C GLY A 141 -28.53 -12.62 -33.43
N ASP A 142 -27.60 -11.76 -33.84
CA ASP A 142 -27.24 -11.58 -35.24
C ASP A 142 -25.77 -11.17 -35.39
N GLY A 143 -25.05 -11.94 -36.19
CA GLY A 143 -23.79 -11.52 -36.78
C GLY A 143 -24.03 -10.82 -38.12
N TYR A 144 -23.09 -9.98 -38.51
CA TYR A 144 -22.72 -9.67 -39.89
C TYR A 144 -21.32 -9.00 -39.83
N GLU A 145 -20.32 -9.65 -40.44
CA GLU A 145 -19.71 -9.34 -41.76
C GLU A 145 -18.74 -8.15 -41.73
#